data_AF-A0A3C0IZ81-F1
#
_entry.id   AF-A0A3C0IZ81-F1
#
_cell.length_a   1.000
_cell.length_b   1.000
_cell.length_c   1.000
_cell.angle_alpha   90.00
_cell.angle_beta   90.00
_cell.angle_gamma   90.00
#
_symmetry.space_group_name_H-M   'P 1'
#
loop_
_entity.id
_entity.type
_entity.pdbx_description
1 polymer ?
#
loop_
_entity_poly.entity_id
_entity_poly.type
_entity_poly.pdbx_seq_one_letter_code
_entity_poly.pdbx_strand_id
1 'polypeptide(L)' 'IAIGNGTASREAEAFVAGLIPKSARSQSLAYAIVSEAGASVYSASAIARGEFPELDVSERSAVSIARRLQDPLAELVKI' A
#
# COMPACT_ATOMS: atom_id res chain seq x y z
N ILE A 1 -8.62 -0.34 2.10
CA ILE A 1 -7.55 0.69 2.07
C ILE A 1 -6.30 0.07 2.70
N ALA A 2 -5.24 -0.10 1.93
CA ALA A 2 -3.96 -0.58 2.45
C ALA A 2 -3.17 0.61 3.03
N ILE A 3 -2.66 0.48 4.24
CA ILE A 3 -1.84 1.50 4.91
C ILE A 3 -0.50 0.86 5.25
N GLY A 4 0.60 1.42 4.75
CA GLY A 4 1.95 0.97 5.08
C GLY A 4 2.24 1.16 6.57
N ASN A 5 2.98 0.23 7.17
CA ASN A 5 3.31 0.25 8.60
C ASN A 5 4.58 1.03 8.95
N GLY A 6 4.99 1.98 8.10
CA GLY A 6 6.15 2.83 8.28
C GLY A 6 5.90 4.12 9.05
N THR A 7 6.70 5.12 8.70
CA THR A 7 6.65 6.47 9.29
C THR A 7 5.26 7.08 9.14
N ALA A 8 4.74 7.65 10.22
CA ALA A 8 3.41 8.28 10.29
C ALA A 8 2.21 7.36 9.99
N SER A 9 2.41 6.03 10.07
CA SER A 9 1.35 5.04 9.79
C SER A 9 0.16 5.12 10.77
N ARG A 10 0.40 5.48 12.04
CA ARG A 10 -0.66 5.64 13.04
C ARG A 10 -1.53 6.87 12.77
N GLU A 11 -0.91 7.96 12.35
CA GLU A 11 -1.57 9.20 11.96
C GLU A 11 -2.41 8.98 10.70
N ALA A 12 -1.85 8.27 9.70
CA ALA A 12 -2.56 7.86 8.51
C ALA A 12 -3.73 6.93 8.82
N GLU A 13 -3.54 5.95 9.72
CA GLU A 13 -4.60 5.08 10.21
C GLU A 13 -5.75 5.88 10.84
N ALA A 14 -5.44 6.77 11.79
CA ALA A 14 -6.44 7.58 12.47
C ALA A 14 -7.22 8.46 11.49
N PHE A 15 -6.53 9.07 10.52
CA PHE A 15 -7.14 9.85 9.46
C PHE A 15 -8.10 9.00 8.61
N VAL A 16 -7.64 7.86 8.09
CA VAL A 16 -8.46 6.96 7.26
C VAL A 16 -9.64 6.40 8.05
N ALA A 17 -9.43 5.99 9.29
CA ALA A 17 -10.48 5.48 10.17
C ALA A 17 -11.57 6.54 10.44
N GLY A 18 -11.18 7.82 10.56
CA GLY A 18 -12.10 8.95 10.70
C GLY A 18 -12.89 9.27 9.44
N LEU A 19 -12.33 8.96 8.26
CA LEU A 19 -13.01 9.15 6.97
C LEU A 19 -14.03 8.06 6.65
N ILE A 20 -13.87 6.84 7.18
CA ILE A 20 -14.79 5.73 6.91
C ILE A 20 -16.09 5.93 7.72
N PRO A 21 -17.24 6.24 7.08
CA PRO A 21 -18.50 6.43 7.79
C PRO A 21 -18.94 5.15 8.50
N LYS A 22 -19.58 5.28 9.67
CA LYS A 22 -20.12 4.11 10.40
C LYS A 22 -21.12 3.31 9.55
N SER A 23 -21.89 3.97 8.69
CA SER A 23 -22.82 3.35 7.73
C SER A 23 -22.13 2.61 6.57
N ALA A 24 -20.89 2.98 6.23
CA ALA A 24 -20.11 2.33 5.19
C ALA A 24 -19.36 1.09 5.69
N ARG A 25 -19.21 0.92 7.02
CA ARG A 25 -18.65 -0.32 7.59
C ARG A 25 -19.51 -1.55 7.30
N SER A 26 -20.81 -1.35 7.07
CA SER A 26 -21.75 -2.39 6.58
C SER A 26 -21.72 -2.58 5.05
N GLN A 27 -20.94 -1.79 4.31
CA GLN A 27 -20.87 -1.78 2.84
C GLN A 27 -19.47 -2.13 2.30
N SER A 28 -18.71 -2.96 3.03
CA SER A 28 -17.43 -3.56 2.57
C SER A 28 -16.22 -2.60 2.45
N LEU A 29 -16.28 -1.37 2.98
CA LEU A 29 -15.11 -0.50 3.06
C LEU A 29 -14.39 -0.65 4.40
N ALA A 30 -13.17 -1.22 4.35
CA ALA A 30 -12.29 -1.37 5.51
C ALA A 30 -10.86 -0.91 5.18
N TYR A 31 -10.05 -0.71 6.22
CA TYR A 31 -8.62 -0.52 6.10
C TYR A 31 -7.85 -1.70 6.68
N ALA A 32 -6.60 -1.86 6.25
CA ALA A 32 -5.68 -2.86 6.77
C ALA A 32 -4.27 -2.27 6.83
N ILE A 33 -3.55 -2.60 7.91
CA ILE A 33 -2.13 -2.28 8.04
C ILE A 33 -1.33 -3.35 7.29
N VAL A 34 -0.42 -2.92 6.42
CA VAL A 34 0.35 -3.76 5.52
C VAL A 34 1.83 -3.50 5.73
N SER A 35 2.63 -4.56 5.71
CA SER A 35 4.09 -4.44 5.76
C SER A 35 4.61 -3.68 4.55
N GLU A 36 5.35 -2.60 4.76
CA GLU A 36 6.05 -1.87 3.70
C GLU A 36 7.49 -2.37 3.47
N ALA A 37 7.91 -3.42 4.17
CA ALA A 37 9.26 -3.96 4.07
C ALA A 37 9.64 -4.27 2.61
N GLY A 38 10.70 -3.65 2.10
CA GLY A 38 11.14 -3.82 0.71
C GLY A 38 10.28 -3.10 -0.34
N ALA A 39 9.25 -2.32 0.03
CA ALA A 39 8.46 -1.53 -0.93
C ALA A 39 9.31 -0.45 -1.61
N SER A 40 10.25 0.15 -0.86
CA SER A 40 11.24 1.10 -1.39
C SER A 40 12.27 0.44 -2.31
N VAL A 41 12.63 -0.82 -2.05
CA VAL A 41 13.53 -1.61 -2.91
C VAL A 41 12.84 -1.94 -4.23
N TYR A 42 11.60 -2.46 -4.16
CA TYR A 42 10.78 -2.70 -5.34
C TYR A 42 10.60 -1.42 -6.16
N SER A 43 10.19 -0.30 -5.55
CA SER A 43 9.84 0.91 -6.29
C SER A 43 11.04 1.53 -7.03
N ALA A 44 12.26 1.36 -6.50
CA ALA A 44 13.51 1.77 -7.14
C ALA A 44 14.08 0.70 -8.10
N SER A 45 13.46 -0.47 -8.24
CA SER A 45 13.93 -1.55 -9.11
C SER A 45 13.69 -1.28 -10.59
N ALA A 46 14.40 -2.03 -11.45
CA ALA A 46 14.14 -2.02 -12.88
C ALA A 46 12.77 -2.64 -13.23
N ILE A 47 12.32 -3.63 -12.45
CA ILE A 47 11.02 -4.29 -12.62
C ILE A 47 9.90 -3.26 -12.44
N ALA A 48 9.90 -2.50 -11.34
CA ALA A 48 8.88 -1.48 -11.09
C ALA A 48 8.89 -0.36 -12.13
N ARG A 49 10.08 0.07 -12.61
CA ARG A 49 10.17 1.02 -13.75
C ARG A 49 9.59 0.46 -15.04
N GLY A 50 9.69 -0.85 -15.27
CA GLY A 50 9.10 -1.51 -16.43
C GLY A 50 7.58 -1.68 -16.29
N GLU A 51 7.08 -2.03 -15.10
CA GLU A 51 5.64 -2.16 -14.83
C GLU A 51 4.93 -0.79 -14.85
N PHE A 52 5.59 0.26 -14.36
CA PHE A 52 5.03 1.61 -14.22
C PHE A 52 6.04 2.69 -14.62
N PRO A 53 6.28 2.91 -15.93
CA PRO A 53 7.28 3.86 -16.43
C PRO A 53 6.95 5.31 -16.09
N GLU A 54 5.66 5.65 -16.11
CA GLU A 54 5.14 7.01 -15.94
C GLU A 54 4.96 7.41 -14.46
N LEU A 55 5.05 6.46 -13.53
CA LEU A 55 4.86 6.71 -12.11
C LEU A 55 6.19 7.03 -11.43
N ASP A 56 6.16 7.96 -10.48
CA ASP A 56 7.32 8.24 -9.65
C ASP A 56 7.62 7.09 -8.67
N VAL A 57 8.75 7.20 -7.96
CA VAL A 57 9.21 6.16 -7.01
C VAL A 57 8.27 5.99 -5.81
N SER A 58 7.60 7.07 -5.38
CA SER A 58 6.68 7.07 -4.25
C SER A 58 5.34 6.43 -4.62
N GLU A 59 4.83 6.72 -5.82
CA GLU A 59 3.61 6.12 -6.37
C GLU A 59 3.78 4.61 -6.58
N ARG A 60 4.93 4.19 -7.13
CA ARG A 60 5.27 2.76 -7.27
C ARG A 60 5.34 2.05 -5.91
N SER A 61 5.86 2.72 -4.88
CA SER A 61 5.87 2.17 -3.52
C SER A 61 4.44 1.94 -3.02
N ALA A 62 3.55 2.93 -3.21
CA ALA A 62 2.14 2.83 -2.83
C ALA A 62 1.41 1.69 -3.58
N VAL A 63 1.71 1.49 -4.87
CA VAL A 63 1.18 0.37 -5.65
C VAL A 63 1.60 -0.98 -5.05
N SER A 64 2.86 -1.13 -4.66
CA SER A 64 3.34 -2.37 -4.01
C SER A 64 2.63 -2.62 -2.67
N ILE A 65 2.41 -1.59 -1.86
CA ILE A 65 1.66 -1.71 -0.59
C ILE A 65 0.22 -2.17 -0.87
N ALA A 66 -0.44 -1.64 -1.88
CA ALA A 66 -1.79 -2.04 -2.25
C ALA A 66 -1.86 -3.50 -2.75
N ARG A 67 -0.92 -3.91 -3.61
CA ARG A 67 -0.86 -5.28 -4.16
C ARG A 67 -0.58 -6.34 -3.11
N ARG A 68 0.26 -6.04 -2.11
CA ARG A 68 0.51 -6.94 -0.96
C ARG A 68 -0.75 -7.27 -0.17
N LEU A 69 -1.72 -6.36 -0.11
CA LEU A 69 -3.00 -6.65 0.55
C LEU A 69 -3.84 -7.67 -0.24
N GLN A 70 -3.69 -7.69 -1.56
CA GLN A 70 -4.45 -8.58 -2.46
C GLN A 70 -3.83 -9.98 -2.50
N ASP A 71 -2.53 -10.05 -2.73
CA ASP A 71 -1.74 -11.28 -2.75
C ASP A 71 -0.31 -10.98 -2.27
N PRO A 72 -0.02 -11.23 -0.97
CA PRO A 72 1.31 -10.97 -0.42
C PRO A 72 2.41 -11.74 -1.15
N LEU A 73 2.15 -12.99 -1.56
CA LEU A 73 3.17 -13.84 -2.15
C LEU A 73 3.54 -13.33 -3.54
N ALA A 74 2.54 -13.04 -4.39
CA ALA A 74 2.77 -12.57 -5.75
C ALA A 74 3.52 -11.22 -5.82
N GLU A 75 3.39 -10.39 -4.79
CA GLU A 75 4.09 -9.10 -4.75
C GLU A 75 5.48 -9.20 -4.09
N LEU A 76 5.63 -9.98 -3.02
CA LEU A 76 6.91 -10.08 -2.30
C LEU A 76 8.00 -10.81 -3.11
N VAL A 77 7.64 -11.66 -4.08
CA VAL A 77 8.60 -12.32 -4.98
C VAL A 77 9.26 -11.36 -5.99
N LYS A 78 8.81 -10.12 -6.09
CA LYS A 78 9.34 -9.10 -7.02
C LYS A 78 10.49 -8.27 -6.42
N ILE A 79 10.80 -8.48 -5.15
CA ILE A 79 11.81 -7.74 -4.39
C ILE A 79 13.16 -8.46 -4.46
#